data_AF-F6RTI2-F1
#
_entry.id   AF-F6RTI2-F1
#
_cell.length_a   1.000
_cell.length_b   1.000
_cell.length_c   1.000
_cell.angle_alpha   90.00
_cell.angle_beta   90.00
_cell.angle_gamma   90.00
#
_symmetry.space_group_name_H-M   'P 1'
#
loop_
_entity.id
_entity.type
_entity.pdbx_description
1 polymer ?
#
loop_
_entity_poly.entity_id
_entity_poly.type
_entity_poly.pdbx_seq_one_letter_code
_entity_poly.pdbx_strand_id
1 'polypeptide(L)'
;MGVPLDAPSVEILWILTASLFPVGGICGSLLVGKFLAKFGRRNTLIYIQSLCLTSAILMSTAYLSHSYESVIIGRFLMGMFCALVLGSGPIYVSEILPPHLRAPI
;
A
#
# COMPACT_ATOMS: atom_id res chain seq x y z
N MET A 1 27.62 -10.48 13.47
CA MET A 1 28.44 -9.82 12.43
C MET A 1 27.74 -10.05 11.10
N GLY A 2 27.09 -9.03 10.55
CA GLY A 2 26.48 -9.12 9.22
C GLY A 2 27.60 -9.18 8.18
N VAL A 3 27.64 -10.24 7.38
CA VAL A 3 28.51 -10.32 6.21
C VAL A 3 28.12 -9.16 5.29
N PRO A 4 29.06 -8.29 4.85
CA PRO A 4 28.73 -7.23 3.91
C PRO A 4 28.19 -7.86 2.64
N LEU A 5 26.96 -7.50 2.28
CA LEU A 5 26.37 -7.90 1.01
C LEU A 5 27.21 -7.30 -0.12
N ASP A 6 27.55 -8.14 -1.08
CA ASP A 6 28.21 -7.76 -2.30
C ASP A 6 27.34 -6.79 -3.11
N ALA A 7 27.98 -5.86 -3.83
CA ALA A 7 27.31 -4.83 -4.63
C ALA A 7 26.17 -5.37 -5.53
N PRO A 8 26.33 -6.49 -6.27
CA PRO A 8 25.25 -7.00 -7.11
C PRO A 8 24.08 -7.56 -6.29
N SER A 9 24.32 -8.17 -5.12
CA SER A 9 23.22 -8.65 -4.25
C SER A 9 22.36 -7.51 -3.73
N VAL A 10 22.95 -6.36 -3.39
CA VAL A 10 22.21 -5.18 -2.94
C VAL A 10 21.35 -4.61 -4.08
N GLU A 11 21.88 -4.57 -5.31
CA GLU A 11 21.11 -4.13 -6.48
C GLU A 11 19.92 -5.06 -6.77
N ILE A 12 20.11 -6.38 -6.68
CA ILE A 12 19.03 -7.35 -6.87
C ILE A 12 17.93 -7.15 -5.81
N LEU A 13 18.30 -6.99 -4.54
CA LEU A 13 17.34 -6.73 -3.46
C LEU A 13 16.60 -5.40 -3.66
N TRP A 14 17.29 -4.37 -4.12
CA TRP A 14 16.68 -3.08 -4.45
C TRP A 14 15.65 -3.19 -5.57
N ILE A 15 15.99 -3.86 -6.68
CA ILE A 15 15.07 -4.02 -7.81
C ILE A 15 13.89 -4.90 -7.42
N LEU A 16 14.13 -5.98 -6.67
CA LEU A 16 13.09 -6.86 -6.16
C LEU A 16 12.09 -6.07 -5.29
N THR A 17 12.58 -5.31 -4.30
CA THR A 17 11.73 -4.49 -3.43
C THR A 17 10.97 -3.42 -4.20
N ALA A 18 11.59 -2.78 -5.20
CA ALA A 18 10.94 -1.79 -6.05
C ALA A 18 9.83 -2.39 -6.92
N SER A 19 10.05 -3.59 -7.48
CA SER A 19 9.08 -4.29 -8.33
C SER A 19 7.86 -4.82 -7.58
N LEU A 20 7.98 -5.08 -6.28
CA LEU A 20 6.85 -5.56 -5.46
C LEU A 20 5.80 -4.49 -5.17
N PHE A 21 6.17 -3.21 -5.25
CA PHE A 21 5.22 -2.12 -5.09
C PHE A 21 4.11 -2.14 -6.16
N PRO A 22 4.39 -2.15 -7.48
CA PRO A 22 3.35 -2.25 -8.50
C PRO A 22 2.62 -3.59 -8.46
N VAL A 23 3.27 -4.70 -8.09
CA VAL A 23 2.59 -6.00 -7.90
C VAL A 23 1.53 -5.91 -6.80
N GLY A 24 1.87 -5.32 -5.65
CA GLY A 24 0.91 -5.00 -4.59
C GLY A 24 -0.20 -4.08 -5.09
N GLY A 25 0.14 -3.08 -5.91
CA GLY A 25 -0.84 -2.20 -6.54
C GLY A 25 -1.88 -2.96 -7.38
N ILE A 26 -1.46 -3.86 -8.26
CA ILE A 26 -2.36 -4.68 -9.09
C ILE A 26 -3.29 -5.51 -8.20
N CYS A 27 -2.76 -6.16 -7.17
CA CYS A 27 -3.57 -6.91 -6.21
C CYS A 27 -4.59 -6.00 -5.49
N GLY A 28 -4.18 -4.81 -5.04
CA GLY A 28 -5.05 -3.84 -4.38
C GLY A 28 -6.18 -3.34 -5.29
N SER A 29 -5.87 -3.05 -6.56
CA SER A 29 -6.85 -2.62 -7.56
C SER A 29 -7.92 -3.68 -7.83
N LEU A 30 -7.58 -4.96 -7.84
CA LEU A 30 -8.56 -6.05 -8.00
C LEU A 30 -9.48 -6.19 -6.78
N LEU A 31 -8.98 -5.86 -5.59
CA LEU A 31 -9.71 -6.00 -4.33
C LEU A 31 -10.58 -4.78 -4.01
N VAL A 32 -10.32 -3.61 -4.61
CA VAL A 32 -11.01 -2.35 -4.27
C VAL A 32 -12.54 -2.45 -4.43
N GLY A 33 -13.02 -3.07 -5.51
CA GLY A 33 -14.45 -3.22 -5.76
C GLY A 33 -15.15 -4.10 -4.72
N LYS A 34 -14.50 -5.21 -4.32
CA LYS A 34 -15.02 -6.11 -3.28
C LYS A 34 -15.00 -5.46 -1.90
N PHE A 35 -13.95 -4.71 -1.57
CA PHE A 35 -13.84 -4.00 -0.30
C PHE A 35 -14.90 -2.91 -0.15
N LEU A 36 -15.08 -2.08 -1.18
CA LEU A 36 -16.08 -1.03 -1.20
C LEU A 36 -17.51 -1.59 -1.08
N ALA A 37 -17.80 -2.69 -1.78
CA ALA A 37 -19.11 -3.34 -1.72
C ALA A 37 -19.41 -3.98 -0.36
N LYS A 38 -18.39 -4.54 0.30
CA LYS A 38 -18.56 -5.32 1.55
C LYS A 38 -18.53 -4.46 2.81
N PHE A 39 -17.62 -3.50 2.89
CA PHE A 39 -17.37 -2.74 4.13
C PHE A 39 -18.06 -1.38 4.17
N GLY A 40 -18.60 -0.90 3.05
CA GLY A 40 -19.15 0.45 2.94
C GLY A 40 -18.06 1.52 2.92
N ARG A 41 -18.44 2.75 2.60
CA ARG A 41 -17.49 3.75 2.08
C ARG A 41 -16.61 4.39 3.16
N ARG A 42 -17.19 4.77 4.31
CA ARG A 42 -16.44 5.33 5.45
C ARG A 42 -15.53 4.29 6.11
N ASN A 43 -16.02 3.07 6.30
CA ASN A 43 -15.24 2.04 6.98
C ASN A 43 -14.09 1.53 6.09
N THR A 44 -14.29 1.48 4.77
CA THR A 44 -13.22 1.15 3.82
C THR A 44 -12.03 2.09 3.98
N LEU A 45 -12.24 3.41 4.13
CA LEU A 45 -11.15 4.35 4.40
C LEU A 45 -10.40 4.06 5.70
N ILE A 46 -11.11 3.69 6.77
CA ILE A 46 -10.48 3.36 8.06
C ILE A 46 -9.62 2.10 7.94
N TYR A 47 -10.10 1.05 7.25
CA TYR A 47 -9.33 -0.17 7.01
C TYR A 47 -8.09 0.06 6.12
N ILE A 48 -8.23 0.92 5.11
CA ILE A 48 -7.12 1.31 4.24
C ILE A 48 -6.05 2.02 5.07
N GLN A 49 -6.43 2.96 5.95
CA GLN A 49 -5.48 3.62 6.85
C GLN A 49 -4.82 2.64 7.84
N SER A 50 -5.51 1.62 8.33
CA SER A 50 -4.89 0.62 9.19
C SER A 50 -3.84 -0.21 8.44
N LEU A 51 -4.08 -0.55 7.16
CA LEU A 51 -3.08 -1.23 6.32
C LEU A 51 -1.83 -0.37 6.13
N CYS A 52 -2.00 0.94 5.93
CA CYS A 52 -0.88 1.88 5.85
C CYS A 52 -0.06 1.86 7.15
N LEU A 53 -0.73 1.94 8.31
CA LEU A 53 -0.06 1.90 9.61
C LEU A 53 0.72 0.60 9.80
N THR A 54 0.13 -0.55 9.46
CA THR A 54 0.83 -1.85 9.53
C THR A 54 2.06 -1.87 8.63
N SER A 55 1.96 -1.38 7.39
CA SER A 55 3.11 -1.33 6.48
C SER A 55 4.23 -0.40 6.98
N ALA A 56 3.87 0.76 7.53
CA ALA A 56 4.81 1.73 8.07
C ALA A 56 5.54 1.18 9.30
N ILE A 57 4.83 0.50 10.21
CA ILE A 57 5.43 -0.17 11.36
C ILE A 57 6.39 -1.26 10.87
N LEU A 58 5.97 -2.12 9.95
CA LEU A 58 6.82 -3.20 9.43
C LEU A 58 8.13 -2.68 8.82
N MET A 59 8.04 -1.60 8.03
CA MET A 59 9.21 -0.96 7.43
C MET A 59 10.07 -0.22 8.47
N SER A 60 9.47 0.40 9.48
CA SER A 60 10.21 1.09 10.55
C SER A 60 10.96 0.11 11.45
N THR A 61 10.34 -1.02 11.78
CA THR A 61 10.97 -2.09 12.59
C THR A 61 12.02 -2.87 11.80
N ALA A 62 12.03 -2.77 10.46
CA ALA A 62 13.08 -3.38 9.62
C ALA A 62 14.47 -2.80 9.92
N TYR A 63 14.55 -1.51 10.22
CA TYR A 63 15.80 -0.85 10.60
C TYR A 63 16.36 -1.43 11.91
N LEU A 64 15.47 -1.69 12.88
CA LEU A 64 15.84 -2.28 14.17
C LEU A 64 16.25 -3.76 14.07
N SER A 65 15.63 -4.50 13.14
CA SER A 65 15.81 -5.95 13.04
C SER A 65 16.86 -6.37 12.01
N HIS A 66 17.53 -5.42 11.33
CA HIS A 66 18.47 -5.69 10.22
C HIS A 66 17.95 -6.72 9.20
N SER A 67 16.64 -6.74 8.97
CA SER A 67 15.96 -7.78 8.19
C SER A 67 15.42 -7.18 6.90
N TYR A 68 15.86 -7.68 5.75
CA TYR A 68 15.41 -7.24 4.43
C TYR A 68 13.98 -7.74 4.11
N GLU A 69 13.56 -8.86 4.69
CA GLU A 69 12.25 -9.46 4.44
C GLU A 69 11.09 -8.55 4.88
N SER A 70 11.22 -7.84 5.99
CA SER A 70 10.17 -6.92 6.47
C SER A 70 9.99 -5.70 5.56
N VAL A 71 11.07 -5.25 4.89
CA VAL A 71 10.99 -4.17 3.87
C VAL A 71 10.26 -4.67 2.62
N ILE A 72 10.58 -5.89 2.16
CA ILE A 72 9.95 -6.54 1.01
C ILE A 72 8.42 -6.65 1.22
N ILE A 73 8.01 -7.19 2.37
CA ILE A 73 6.58 -7.33 2.71
C ILE A 73 5.94 -5.95 2.87
N GLY A 74 6.62 -5.01 3.53
CA GLY A 74 6.14 -3.64 3.70
C GLY A 74 5.86 -2.93 2.37
N ARG A 75 6.74 -3.08 1.37
CA ARG A 75 6.55 -2.51 0.02
C ARG A 75 5.36 -3.08 -0.71
N PHE A 76 5.12 -4.39 -0.59
CA PHE A 76 3.94 -5.04 -1.16
C PHE A 76 2.64 -4.52 -0.51
N LEU A 77 2.59 -4.46 0.82
CA LEU A 77 1.43 -3.93 1.56
C LEU A 77 1.17 -2.45 1.24
N MET A 78 2.22 -1.64 1.16
CA MET A 78 2.14 -0.22 0.81
C MET A 78 1.61 -0.02 -0.62
N GLY A 79 2.01 -0.89 -1.56
CA GLY A 79 1.47 -0.91 -2.91
C GLY A 79 -0.03 -1.19 -2.94
N MET A 80 -0.49 -2.19 -2.19
CA MET A 80 -1.93 -2.47 -2.04
C MET A 80 -2.69 -1.30 -1.44
N PHE A 81 -2.17 -0.68 -0.37
CA PHE A 81 -2.75 0.51 0.25
C PHE A 81 -2.91 1.65 -0.76
N CYS A 82 -1.86 1.93 -1.55
CA CYS A 82 -1.87 3.00 -2.55
C CYS A 82 -2.97 2.78 -3.61
N ALA A 83 -3.09 1.56 -4.13
CA ALA A 83 -4.14 1.25 -5.10
C ALA A 83 -5.56 1.35 -4.50
N LEU A 84 -5.74 0.90 -3.26
CA LEU A 84 -7.02 0.97 -2.57
C LEU A 84 -7.43 2.42 -2.30
N VAL A 85 -6.53 3.27 -1.80
CA VAL A 85 -6.83 4.68 -1.50
C VAL A 85 -7.09 5.48 -2.78
N LEU A 86 -6.37 5.20 -3.87
CA LEU A 86 -6.63 5.84 -5.17
C LEU A 86 -8.02 5.48 -5.71
N GLY A 87 -8.50 4.24 -5.50
CA GLY A 87 -9.83 3.83 -5.95
C GLY A 87 -10.96 4.30 -5.03
N SER A 88 -10.80 4.23 -3.71
CA SER A 88 -11.86 4.58 -2.76
C SER A 88 -11.94 6.07 -2.43
N GLY A 89 -10.80 6.76 -2.44
CA GLY A 89 -10.66 8.18 -2.08
C GLY A 89 -11.56 9.12 -2.89
N PRO A 90 -11.45 9.14 -4.25
CA PRO A 90 -12.27 10.03 -5.07
C PRO A 90 -13.76 9.69 -4.96
N ILE A 91 -14.12 8.41 -4.81
CA ILE A 91 -15.52 7.97 -4.62
C ILE A 91 -16.08 8.59 -3.33
N TYR A 92 -15.37 8.45 -2.21
CA TYR A 92 -15.80 9.00 -0.92
C TYR A 92 -15.92 10.52 -0.96
N VAL A 93 -14.95 11.21 -1.57
CA VAL A 93 -14.97 12.67 -1.74
C VAL A 93 -16.17 13.10 -2.60
N SER A 94 -16.44 12.41 -3.71
CA SER A 94 -17.55 12.73 -4.62
C SER A 94 -18.94 12.65 -3.96
N GLU A 95 -19.08 11.85 -2.90
CA GLU A 95 -20.34 11.71 -2.17
C GLU A 95 -20.58 12.78 -1.13
N ILE A 96 -19.51 13.24 -0.48
CA ILE A 96 -19.60 14.32 0.51
C ILE A 96 -19.76 15.66 -0.19
N LEU A 97 -19.25 15.80 -1.41
CA LEU A 97 -19.35 17.03 -2.18
C LEU A 97 -20.80 17.34 -2.59
N PRO A 98 -21.23 18.61 -2.45
CA PRO A 98 -22.54 19.04 -2.90
C PRO A 98 -22.62 18.94 -4.44
N PRO A 99 -23.83 18.77 -5.02
CA PRO A 99 -24.00 18.36 -6.42
C PRO A 99 -23.30 19.27 -7.45
N HIS A 100 -23.13 20.55 -7.14
CA HIS A 100 -22.53 21.57 -8.01
C HIS A 100 -21.00 21.58 -8.01
N LEU A 101 -20.34 20.87 -7.07
CA LEU A 101 -18.88 20.76 -6.97
C LEU A 101 -18.38 19.35 -7.30
N ARG A 102 -19.26 18.43 -7.71
CA ARG A 102 -18.87 17.07 -8.10
C ARG A 102 -18.08 17.14 -9.40
N ALA A 103 -16.80 16.78 -9.35
CA ALA A 103 -16.02 16.51 -10.56
C ALA A 103 -16.67 15.31 -11.29
N PRO A 104 -16.83 15.36 -12.63
CA PRO A 104 -17.24 14.19 -13.38
C PRO A 104 -16.15 13.11 -13.22
N ILE A 105 -16.56 11.96 -12.68
CA ILE A 105 -15.71 10.80 -12.44
C ILE A 105 -15.58 10.02 -13.75
#